data_AF-Q5V1X3-F1
#
_entry.id   AF-Q5V1X3-F1
#
_cell.length_a   1.000
_cell.length_b   1.000
_cell.length_c   1.000
_cell.angle_alpha   90.00
_cell.angle_beta   90.00
_cell.angle_gamma   90.00
#
_symmetry.space_group_name_H-M   'P 1'
#
loop_
_entity.id
_entity.type
_entity.pdbx_description
1 polymer ?
#
loop_
_entity_poly.entity_id
_entity_poly.type
_entity_poly.pdbx_seq_one_letter_code
_entity_poly.pdbx_strand_id
1 'polypeptide(L)'
;MPMGDAVSVKRWLSEAELDHQLKAADSGKRARRLGFIKNLYRGDSVTEAIVREGRSESTGYRWLHRWNDGGLDALLPDYGGGRPPKLSESEQEVFLKRIASQQPVSTETVKSILQTEFDVEYATTYLPRKLEEMGLTYRPPARESVDQQEVLEGIEWDEKTPVDSTRRHPYDGQSSRHKAGWVIAE
;
A
#
# COMPACT_ATOMS: atom_id res chain seq x y z
N MET A 1 22.59 31.06 -32.34
CA MET A 1 23.43 29.90 -31.99
C MET A 1 23.72 29.96 -30.50
N PRO A 2 23.11 29.15 -29.63
CA PRO A 2 23.63 29.02 -28.28
C PRO A 2 24.74 27.97 -28.30
N MET A 3 25.94 28.38 -27.88
CA MET A 3 27.05 27.49 -27.54
C MET A 3 26.56 26.57 -26.42
N GLY A 4 26.37 25.29 -26.72
CA GLY A 4 26.03 24.30 -25.71
C GLY A 4 27.21 24.11 -24.78
N ASP A 5 26.98 24.25 -23.47
CA ASP A 5 27.95 23.85 -22.46
C ASP A 5 28.44 22.42 -22.77
N ALA A 6 29.73 22.28 -23.04
CA ALA A 6 30.35 21.00 -23.32
C ALA A 6 30.43 20.18 -22.02
N VAL A 7 29.30 19.69 -21.53
CA VAL A 7 29.25 18.79 -20.38
C VAL A 7 29.79 17.44 -20.83
N SER A 8 31.02 17.14 -20.42
CA SER A 8 31.68 15.87 -20.72
C SER A 8 31.01 14.71 -19.98
N VAL A 9 30.86 13.57 -20.63
CA VAL A 9 30.36 12.34 -20.00
C VAL A 9 31.48 11.65 -19.20
N LYS A 10 31.25 11.43 -17.90
CA LYS A 10 32.17 10.68 -17.04
C LYS A 10 32.09 9.19 -17.35
N ARG A 11 33.22 8.49 -17.45
CA ARG A 11 33.24 7.05 -17.72
C ARG A 11 33.23 6.23 -16.43
N TRP A 12 32.04 5.84 -15.96
CA TRP A 12 31.87 4.96 -14.78
C TRP A 12 31.93 3.47 -15.13
N LEU A 13 31.53 3.14 -16.36
CA LEU A 13 31.57 1.79 -16.92
C LEU A 13 32.35 1.81 -18.22
N SER A 14 33.01 0.69 -18.54
CA SER A 14 33.52 0.41 -19.87
C SER A 14 32.37 0.19 -20.87
N GLU A 15 32.66 0.29 -22.16
CA GLU A 15 31.67 0.02 -23.21
C GLU A 15 31.15 -1.43 -23.16
N ALA A 16 32.01 -2.39 -22.82
CA ALA A 16 31.63 -3.79 -22.68
C ALA A 16 30.69 -4.02 -21.48
N GLU A 17 30.93 -3.37 -20.35
CA GLU A 17 30.06 -3.45 -19.17
C GLU A 17 28.71 -2.75 -19.42
N LEU A 18 28.72 -1.62 -20.13
CA LEU A 18 27.50 -0.93 -20.55
C LEU A 18 26.65 -1.83 -21.47
N ASP A 19 27.29 -2.56 -22.39
CA ASP A 19 26.64 -3.51 -23.28
C ASP A 19 26.07 -4.71 -22.53
N HIS A 20 26.78 -5.21 -21.53
CA HIS A 20 26.27 -6.23 -20.63
C HIS A 20 25.02 -5.74 -19.87
N GLN A 21 25.08 -4.53 -19.30
CA GLN A 21 23.94 -3.92 -18.58
C GLN A 21 22.75 -3.67 -19.50
N LEU A 22 22.98 -3.30 -20.77
CA LEU A 22 21.93 -3.05 -21.74
C LEU A 22 21.25 -4.36 -22.19
N LYS A 23 22.02 -5.47 -22.29
CA LYS A 23 21.46 -6.82 -22.52
C LYS A 23 20.69 -7.35 -21.31
N ALA A 24 21.15 -7.05 -20.09
CA ALA A 24 20.50 -7.45 -18.84
C ALA A 24 19.32 -6.54 -18.45
N ALA A 25 19.03 -5.49 -19.23
CA ALA A 25 17.96 -4.56 -18.91
C ALA A 25 16.59 -5.24 -18.99
N ASP A 26 15.92 -5.28 -17.84
CA ASP A 26 14.59 -5.86 -17.59
C ASP A 26 13.43 -4.94 -18.03
N SER A 27 13.71 -3.66 -18.25
CA SER A 27 12.69 -2.66 -18.57
C SER A 27 13.13 -1.73 -19.70
N GLY A 28 12.15 -1.38 -20.55
CA GLY A 28 12.38 -0.42 -21.63
C GLY A 28 12.80 0.98 -21.13
N LYS A 29 12.53 1.33 -19.86
CA LYS A 29 13.04 2.58 -19.26
C LYS A 29 14.53 2.47 -18.96
N ARG A 30 14.99 1.33 -18.41
CA ARG A 30 16.41 1.06 -18.12
C ARG A 30 17.22 1.00 -19.41
N ALA A 31 16.76 0.26 -20.41
CA ALA A 31 17.41 0.15 -21.71
C ALA A 31 17.64 1.51 -22.38
N ARG A 32 16.62 2.39 -22.41
CA ARG A 32 16.73 3.74 -23.02
C ARG A 32 17.75 4.63 -22.33
N ARG A 33 17.83 4.59 -21.00
CA ARG A 33 18.81 5.39 -20.25
C ARG A 33 20.23 4.92 -20.49
N LEU A 34 20.45 3.61 -20.54
CA LEU A 34 21.74 3.03 -20.89
C LEU A 34 22.10 3.30 -22.35
N GLY A 35 21.12 3.23 -23.26
CA GLY A 35 21.26 3.60 -24.67
C GLY A 35 21.70 5.04 -24.86
N PHE A 36 21.12 5.98 -24.11
CA PHE A 36 21.56 7.38 -24.06
C PHE A 36 23.05 7.50 -23.69
N ILE A 37 23.50 6.86 -22.61
CA ILE A 37 24.93 6.90 -22.22
C ILE A 37 25.83 6.25 -23.28
N LYS A 38 25.37 5.17 -23.91
CA LYS A 38 26.10 4.49 -24.99
C LYS A 38 26.31 5.41 -26.19
N ASN A 39 25.28 6.17 -26.55
CA ASN A 39 25.33 7.17 -27.62
C ASN A 39 26.34 8.29 -27.29
N LEU A 40 26.36 8.77 -26.05
CA LEU A 40 27.38 9.75 -25.60
C LEU A 40 28.80 9.19 -25.66
N TYR A 41 29.01 7.92 -25.29
CA TYR A 41 30.33 7.27 -25.39
C TYR A 41 30.82 7.15 -26.84
N ARG A 42 29.89 7.03 -27.79
CA ARG A 42 30.16 7.00 -29.23
C ARG A 42 30.43 8.38 -29.84
N GLY A 43 30.34 9.44 -29.03
CA GLY A 43 30.65 10.81 -29.44
C GLY A 43 29.45 11.64 -29.89
N ASP A 44 28.22 11.14 -29.73
CA ASP A 44 27.04 11.95 -30.00
C ASP A 44 26.93 13.11 -28.99
N SER A 45 26.42 14.26 -29.45
CA SER A 45 26.02 15.32 -28.54
C SER A 45 24.84 14.90 -27.66
N VAL A 46 24.63 15.59 -26.54
CA VAL A 46 23.49 15.35 -25.63
C VAL A 46 22.16 15.39 -26.39
N THR A 47 21.99 16.37 -27.28
CA THR A 47 20.80 16.52 -28.12
C THR A 47 20.62 15.35 -29.08
N GLU A 48 21.67 14.94 -29.80
CA GLU A 48 21.57 13.81 -30.74
C GLU A 48 21.26 12.50 -30.01
N ALA A 49 21.96 12.25 -28.90
CA ALA A 49 21.78 11.05 -28.09
C ALA A 49 20.36 10.94 -27.52
N ILE A 50 19.77 12.03 -27.04
CA ILE A 50 18.43 12.01 -26.41
C ILE A 50 17.29 12.01 -27.43
N VAL A 51 17.49 12.62 -28.60
CA VAL A 51 16.53 12.57 -29.71
C VAL A 51 16.38 11.13 -30.22
N ARG A 52 17.46 10.35 -30.29
CA ARG A 52 17.41 8.91 -30.62
C ARG A 52 16.57 8.10 -29.63
N GLU A 53 16.54 8.51 -28.36
CA GLU A 53 15.71 7.90 -27.32
C GLU A 53 14.27 8.45 -27.27
N GLY A 54 13.93 9.39 -28.16
CA GLY A 54 12.60 9.99 -28.28
C GLY A 54 12.20 10.87 -27.08
N ARG A 55 13.15 11.61 -26.50
CA ARG A 55 12.94 12.46 -25.32
C ARG A 55 13.41 13.90 -25.56
N SER A 56 12.99 14.81 -24.67
CA SER A 56 13.40 16.22 -24.71
C SER A 56 14.86 16.42 -24.31
N GLU A 57 15.49 17.45 -24.84
CA GLU A 57 16.87 17.85 -24.48
C GLU A 57 17.06 18.03 -22.97
N SER A 58 16.10 18.67 -22.31
CA SER A 58 16.10 18.85 -20.85
C SER A 58 16.19 17.54 -20.08
N THR A 59 15.61 16.46 -20.60
CA THR A 59 15.72 15.12 -20.02
C THR A 59 17.12 14.56 -20.20
N GLY A 60 17.74 14.80 -21.36
CA GLY A 60 19.10 14.37 -21.69
C GLY A 60 20.14 14.98 -20.75
N TYR A 61 20.11 16.31 -20.57
CA TYR A 61 21.00 16.97 -19.61
C TYR A 61 20.77 16.45 -18.18
N ARG A 62 19.52 16.24 -17.75
CA ARG A 62 19.23 15.67 -16.43
C ARG A 62 19.79 14.26 -16.27
N TRP A 63 19.74 13.42 -17.30
CA TRP A 63 20.30 12.08 -17.27
C TRP A 63 21.82 12.11 -17.24
N LEU A 64 22.45 12.99 -18.02
CA LEU A 64 23.89 13.20 -18.02
C LEU A 64 24.40 13.68 -16.65
N HIS A 65 23.75 14.67 -16.04
CA HIS A 65 24.12 15.13 -14.70
C HIS A 65 24.04 14.00 -13.68
N ARG A 66 22.92 13.27 -13.62
CA ARG A 66 22.78 12.13 -12.71
C ARG A 66 23.84 11.06 -12.93
N TRP A 67 24.11 10.73 -14.18
CA TRP A 67 25.18 9.80 -14.53
C TRP A 67 26.54 10.31 -14.05
N ASN A 68 26.87 11.58 -14.28
CA ASN A 68 28.14 12.16 -13.84
C ASN A 68 28.25 12.20 -12.30
N ASP A 69 27.16 12.44 -11.59
CA ASP A 69 27.12 12.54 -10.13
C ASP A 69 27.24 11.19 -9.42
N GLY A 70 26.61 10.14 -9.95
CA GLY A 70 26.53 8.85 -9.23
C GLY A 70 26.41 7.61 -10.10
N GLY A 71 26.80 7.67 -11.37
CA GLY A 71 26.89 6.51 -12.26
C GLY A 71 25.55 5.80 -12.47
N LEU A 72 25.58 4.47 -12.42
CA LEU A 72 24.44 3.62 -12.74
C LEU A 72 23.28 3.80 -11.76
N ASP A 73 23.56 3.86 -10.47
CA ASP A 73 22.54 3.97 -9.41
C ASP A 73 21.81 5.31 -9.49
N ALA A 74 22.53 6.40 -9.74
CA ALA A 74 21.93 7.72 -9.92
C ALA A 74 21.16 7.85 -11.25
N LEU A 75 21.64 7.20 -12.32
CA LEU A 75 20.94 7.16 -13.60
C LEU A 75 19.64 6.34 -13.51
N LEU A 76 19.63 5.29 -12.70
CA LEU A 76 18.53 4.36 -12.52
C LEU A 76 18.06 4.37 -11.04
N PRO A 77 17.47 5.49 -10.57
CA PRO A 77 17.00 5.56 -9.20
C PRO A 77 15.90 4.52 -9.00
N ASP A 78 15.94 3.83 -7.87
CA ASP A 78 14.89 2.94 -7.44
C ASP A 78 13.59 3.74 -7.25
N TYR A 79 12.63 3.53 -8.14
CA TYR A 79 11.31 4.18 -8.07
C TYR A 79 10.42 3.61 -6.95
N GLY A 80 10.96 2.73 -6.10
CA GLY A 80 10.25 2.06 -5.01
C GLY A 80 9.99 2.95 -3.78
N GLY A 81 10.57 4.15 -3.73
CA GLY A 81 10.45 5.05 -2.59
C GLY A 81 9.14 5.83 -2.57
N GLY A 82 8.03 5.17 -2.26
CA GLY A 82 6.85 5.87 -1.72
C GLY A 82 7.17 6.49 -0.36
N ARG A 83 6.24 7.28 0.19
CA ARG A 83 6.35 7.69 1.60
C ARG A 83 6.48 6.41 2.45
N PRO A 84 7.48 6.31 3.34
CA PRO A 84 7.62 5.12 4.18
C PRO A 84 6.31 4.86 4.93
N PRO A 85 5.92 3.59 5.09
CA PRO A 85 4.69 3.24 5.81
C PRO A 85 4.75 3.81 7.23
N LYS A 86 3.59 4.19 7.78
CA LYS A 86 3.52 4.77 9.14
C LYS A 86 3.99 3.80 10.23
N LEU A 87 3.90 2.50 9.95
CA LEU A 87 4.45 1.43 10.76
C LEU A 87 5.61 0.80 9.99
N SER A 88 6.75 0.67 10.65
CA SER A 88 7.87 -0.15 10.17
C SER A 88 7.48 -1.63 10.13
N GLU A 89 8.23 -2.44 9.39
CA GLU A 89 8.01 -3.89 9.31
C GLU A 89 8.09 -4.54 10.70
N SER A 90 9.05 -4.12 11.53
CA SER A 90 9.18 -4.59 12.91
C SER A 90 7.99 -4.21 13.79
N GLU A 91 7.46 -3.00 13.65
CA GLU A 91 6.30 -2.55 14.42
C GLU A 91 5.04 -3.30 13.98
N GLN A 92 4.91 -3.56 12.68
CA GLN A 92 3.81 -4.35 12.13
C GLN A 92 3.80 -5.78 12.69
N GLU A 93 4.96 -6.43 12.83
CA GLU A 93 5.05 -7.75 13.47
C GLU A 93 4.63 -7.73 14.95
N VAL A 94 5.07 -6.72 15.70
CA VAL A 94 4.68 -6.55 17.11
C VAL A 94 3.17 -6.31 17.23
N PHE A 95 2.62 -5.45 16.37
CA PHE A 95 1.20 -5.17 16.29
C PHE A 95 0.38 -6.44 15.99
N LEU A 96 0.82 -7.26 15.02
CA LEU A 96 0.14 -8.52 14.69
C LEU A 96 0.18 -9.51 15.87
N LYS A 97 1.33 -9.64 16.56
CA LYS A 97 1.43 -10.48 17.78
C LYS A 97 0.51 -9.99 18.89
N ARG A 98 0.37 -8.66 19.03
CA ARG A 98 -0.53 -8.04 20.01
C ARG A 98 -1.99 -8.36 19.70
N ILE A 99 -2.40 -8.22 18.44
CA ILE A 99 -3.77 -8.59 18.02
C ILE A 99 -4.01 -10.08 18.17
N ALA A 100 -3.03 -10.93 17.86
CA ALA A 100 -3.14 -12.39 18.00
C ALA A 100 -3.58 -12.84 19.40
N SER A 101 -3.17 -12.09 20.44
CA SER A 101 -3.47 -12.42 21.83
C SER A 101 -4.91 -12.08 22.25
N GLN A 102 -5.67 -11.30 21.46
CA GLN A 102 -6.96 -10.73 21.87
C GLN A 102 -8.07 -10.85 20.80
N GLN A 103 -7.91 -11.72 19.80
CA GLN A 103 -8.89 -11.87 18.73
C GLN A 103 -10.24 -12.42 19.27
N PRO A 104 -11.40 -11.96 18.76
CA PRO A 104 -11.59 -10.88 17.80
C PRO A 104 -11.49 -9.48 18.45
N VAL A 105 -10.79 -8.55 17.80
CA VAL A 105 -10.63 -7.16 18.27
C VAL A 105 -11.51 -6.18 17.48
N SER A 106 -12.12 -5.20 18.15
CA SER A 106 -12.91 -4.18 17.47
C SER A 106 -12.02 -3.15 16.77
N THR A 107 -12.55 -2.45 15.77
CA THR A 107 -11.83 -1.37 15.08
C THR A 107 -11.42 -0.25 16.04
N GLU A 108 -12.19 -0.01 17.11
CA GLU A 108 -11.86 0.98 18.15
C GLU A 108 -10.67 0.53 19.00
N THR A 109 -10.65 -0.74 19.42
CA THR A 109 -9.50 -1.32 20.14
C THR A 109 -8.25 -1.23 19.28
N VAL A 110 -8.35 -1.55 17.98
CA VAL A 110 -7.22 -1.43 17.05
C VAL A 110 -6.70 0.01 16.97
N LYS A 111 -7.58 1.00 16.84
CA LYS A 111 -7.18 2.42 16.84
C LYS A 111 -6.47 2.81 18.13
N SER A 112 -6.98 2.36 19.28
CA SER A 112 -6.39 2.63 20.59
C SER A 112 -4.98 2.02 20.73
N ILE A 113 -4.79 0.78 20.27
CA ILE A 113 -3.47 0.12 20.25
C ILE A 113 -2.51 0.91 19.35
N LEU A 114 -2.94 1.27 18.14
CA LEU A 114 -2.10 2.02 17.19
C LEU A 114 -1.67 3.38 17.72
N GLN A 115 -2.56 4.09 18.41
CA GLN A 115 -2.23 5.38 19.01
C GLN A 115 -1.37 5.24 20.27
N THR A 116 -1.68 4.28 21.15
CA THR A 116 -1.01 4.15 22.46
C THR A 116 0.36 3.49 22.35
N GLU A 117 0.48 2.43 21.54
CA GLU A 117 1.70 1.62 21.46
C GLU A 117 2.64 2.10 20.33
N PHE A 118 2.11 2.74 19.27
CA PHE A 118 2.89 3.11 18.09
C PHE A 118 2.83 4.61 17.73
N ASP A 119 2.02 5.42 18.42
CA ASP A 119 1.79 6.84 18.09
C ASP A 119 1.36 7.07 16.62
N VAL A 120 0.62 6.11 16.06
CA VAL A 120 0.17 6.13 14.66
C VAL A 120 -1.34 6.27 14.59
N GLU A 121 -1.79 7.30 13.88
CA GLU A 121 -3.19 7.46 13.52
C GLU A 121 -3.46 7.15 12.05
N TYR A 122 -4.45 6.30 11.78
CA TYR A 122 -4.96 6.08 10.42
C TYR A 122 -6.36 6.67 10.26
N ALA A 123 -6.65 7.19 9.07
CA ALA A 123 -8.00 7.61 8.72
C ALA A 123 -8.97 6.42 8.79
N THR A 124 -10.18 6.63 9.32
CA THR A 124 -11.19 5.58 9.52
C THR A 124 -11.51 4.80 8.23
N THR A 125 -11.44 5.45 7.07
CA THR A 125 -11.68 4.83 5.77
C THR A 125 -10.50 4.02 5.25
N TYR A 126 -9.28 4.38 5.64
CA TYR A 126 -8.05 3.73 5.17
C TYR A 126 -7.61 2.58 6.08
N LEU A 127 -7.93 2.66 7.38
CA LEU A 127 -7.55 1.65 8.36
C LEU A 127 -8.00 0.22 7.98
N PRO A 128 -9.27 -0.04 7.56
CA PRO A 128 -9.69 -1.39 7.18
C PRO A 128 -8.84 -1.99 6.05
N ARG A 129 -8.62 -1.21 4.98
CA ARG A 129 -7.75 -1.62 3.87
C ARG A 129 -6.33 -1.90 4.34
N LYS A 130 -5.79 -1.08 5.25
CA LYS A 130 -4.44 -1.29 5.77
C LYS A 130 -4.35 -2.57 6.59
N LEU A 131 -5.36 -2.89 7.38
CA LEU A 131 -5.43 -4.14 8.15
C LEU A 131 -5.53 -5.37 7.24
N GLU A 132 -6.30 -5.29 6.16
CA GLU A 132 -6.36 -6.34 5.12
C GLU A 132 -4.99 -6.54 4.45
N GLU A 133 -4.28 -5.45 4.10
CA GLU A 133 -2.90 -5.52 3.57
C GLU A 133 -1.92 -6.17 4.56
N MET A 134 -2.21 -6.12 5.87
CA MET A 134 -1.43 -6.77 6.93
C MET A 134 -1.86 -8.22 7.21
N GLY A 135 -2.87 -8.74 6.50
CA GLY A 135 -3.39 -10.10 6.67
C GLY A 135 -4.47 -10.26 7.74
N LEU A 136 -5.19 -9.20 8.11
CA LEU A 136 -6.37 -9.32 8.99
C LEU A 136 -7.66 -9.32 8.18
N THR A 137 -8.64 -10.11 8.64
CA THR A 137 -9.99 -10.19 8.07
C THR A 137 -11.01 -9.75 9.10
N TYR A 138 -11.94 -8.88 8.69
CA TYR A 138 -13.06 -8.49 9.54
C TYR A 138 -14.15 -9.57 9.51
N ARG A 139 -14.49 -10.12 10.68
CA ARG A 139 -15.63 -11.04 10.84
C ARG A 139 -16.84 -10.31 11.41
N PRO A 140 -17.96 -10.24 10.66
CA PRO A 140 -19.21 -9.70 11.20
C PRO A 140 -19.69 -10.55 12.37
N PRO A 141 -20.51 -9.97 13.28
CA PRO A 141 -21.05 -10.74 14.39
C PRO A 141 -21.92 -11.87 13.83
N ALA A 142 -21.85 -13.06 14.44
CA ALA A 142 -22.77 -14.13 14.11
C ALA A 142 -24.21 -13.62 14.33
N ARG A 143 -25.06 -13.81 13.33
CA ARG A 143 -26.49 -13.56 13.49
C ARG A 143 -27.04 -14.67 14.38
N GLU A 144 -27.73 -14.30 15.45
CA GLU A 144 -28.48 -15.26 16.25
C GLU A 144 -29.61 -15.82 15.37
N SER A 145 -29.54 -17.11 15.04
CA SER A 145 -30.65 -17.80 14.39
C SER A 145 -31.60 -18.26 15.48
N VAL A 146 -32.73 -17.57 15.61
CA VAL A 146 -33.78 -18.02 16.53
C VAL A 146 -34.50 -19.21 15.89
N ASP A 147 -34.75 -20.27 16.67
CA ASP A 147 -35.59 -21.36 16.20
C ASP A 147 -37.01 -20.84 16.02
N GLN A 148 -37.45 -20.79 14.76
CA GLN A 148 -38.77 -20.27 14.41
C GLN A 148 -39.90 -21.06 15.09
N GLN A 149 -39.70 -22.35 15.32
CA GLN A 149 -40.69 -23.24 15.91
C GLN A 149 -40.86 -22.96 17.41
N GLU A 150 -39.75 -22.78 18.14
CA GLU A 150 -39.76 -22.43 19.55
C GLU A 150 -40.42 -21.05 19.79
N VAL A 151 -40.17 -20.09 18.89
CA VAL A 151 -40.84 -18.79 18.92
C VAL A 151 -42.34 -18.93 18.68
N LEU A 152 -42.75 -19.73 17.68
CA LEU A 152 -44.17 -19.93 17.37
C LEU A 152 -44.92 -20.67 18.48
N GLU A 153 -44.27 -21.62 19.14
CA GLU A 153 -44.83 -22.37 20.28
C GLU A 153 -44.90 -21.54 21.56
N GLY A 154 -43.97 -20.59 21.73
CA GLY A 154 -43.98 -19.63 22.85
C GLY A 154 -44.89 -18.41 22.65
N ILE A 155 -45.44 -18.21 21.45
CA ILE A 155 -46.44 -17.16 21.20
C ILE A 155 -47.78 -17.61 21.78
N GLU A 156 -48.16 -17.01 22.91
CA GLU A 156 -49.53 -17.06 23.40
C GLU A 156 -50.43 -16.29 22.43
N TRP A 157 -51.30 -17.00 21.71
CA TRP A 157 -52.21 -16.40 20.74
C TRP A 157 -53.27 -15.55 21.46
N ASP A 158 -53.28 -14.24 21.19
CA ASP A 158 -54.18 -13.25 21.79
C ASP A 158 -55.66 -13.56 21.45
N GLU A 159 -56.49 -13.74 22.48
CA GLU A 159 -57.95 -13.92 22.38
C GLU A 159 -58.72 -12.62 21.98
N LYS A 160 -58.01 -11.62 21.44
CA LYS A 160 -58.53 -10.29 21.07
C LYS A 160 -59.07 -9.52 22.29
N THR A 161 -58.25 -9.38 23.32
CA THR A 161 -58.51 -8.36 24.35
C THR A 161 -57.65 -7.13 24.10
N PRO A 162 -58.20 -5.90 24.08
CA PRO A 162 -57.41 -4.70 23.85
C PRO A 162 -56.38 -4.50 24.96
N VAL A 163 -55.09 -4.56 24.64
CA VAL A 163 -53.99 -4.37 25.60
C VAL A 163 -53.51 -2.92 25.57
N ASP A 164 -53.34 -2.31 26.75
CA ASP A 164 -52.77 -0.97 26.94
C ASP A 164 -51.34 -0.90 26.36
N SER A 165 -51.16 -0.08 25.32
CA SER A 165 -50.06 -0.15 24.35
C SER A 165 -48.73 0.43 24.83
N THR A 166 -48.51 0.51 26.14
CA THR A 166 -47.34 1.23 26.70
C THR A 166 -46.17 0.32 27.12
N ARG A 167 -46.21 -1.00 26.86
CA ARG A 167 -45.04 -1.86 27.09
C ARG A 167 -44.18 -2.03 25.83
N ARG A 168 -42.88 -1.81 25.98
CA ARG A 168 -41.83 -2.10 24.97
C ARG A 168 -42.03 -3.49 24.38
N HIS A 169 -41.88 -3.58 23.06
CA HIS A 169 -42.11 -4.83 22.33
C HIS A 169 -41.02 -5.84 22.69
N PRO A 170 -41.31 -7.15 22.79
CA PRO A 170 -40.31 -8.18 23.11
C PRO A 170 -39.08 -8.22 22.18
N TYR A 171 -39.13 -7.58 21.01
CA TYR A 171 -37.99 -7.45 20.09
C TYR A 171 -37.05 -6.29 20.44
N ASP A 172 -37.44 -5.38 21.33
CA ASP A 172 -36.63 -4.23 21.76
C ASP A 172 -35.54 -4.61 22.79
N GLY A 173 -35.52 -5.88 23.23
CA GLY A 173 -34.66 -6.41 24.29
C GLY A 173 -33.50 -7.30 23.83
N GLN A 174 -33.16 -7.36 22.54
CA GLN A 174 -32.06 -8.20 22.08
C GLN A 174 -30.70 -7.62 22.48
N SER A 175 -30.13 -8.08 23.59
CA SER A 175 -28.75 -7.81 23.96
C SER A 175 -27.80 -8.68 23.11
N SER A 176 -27.40 -8.18 21.95
CA SER A 176 -26.45 -8.88 21.08
C SER A 176 -25.08 -8.99 21.74
N ARG A 177 -24.63 -10.22 22.06
CA ARG A 177 -23.28 -10.51 22.57
C ARG A 177 -22.48 -11.44 21.65
N HIS A 178 -22.68 -11.36 20.35
CA HIS A 178 -21.69 -11.88 19.40
C HIS A 178 -20.71 -10.76 19.05
N LYS A 179 -19.44 -10.90 19.44
CA LYS A 179 -18.41 -9.89 19.20
C LYS A 179 -17.99 -9.91 17.72
N ALA A 180 -18.38 -8.88 16.98
CA ALA A 180 -17.81 -8.57 15.67
C ALA A 180 -16.36 -8.08 15.85
N GLY A 181 -15.46 -8.43 14.93
CA GLY A 181 -14.09 -7.91 15.01
C GLY A 181 -13.10 -8.48 14.01
N TRP A 182 -11.90 -7.93 14.05
CA TRP A 182 -10.76 -8.32 13.25
C TRP A 182 -10.09 -9.56 13.82
N VAL A 183 -9.74 -10.47 12.91
CA VAL A 183 -9.09 -11.76 13.16
C VAL A 183 -7.93 -11.88 12.18
N ILE A 184 -6.81 -12.49 12.57
CA ILE A 184 -5.72 -12.76 11.62
C ILE A 184 -6.20 -13.83 10.64
N ALA A 185 -6.02 -13.59 9.34
CA ALA A 185 -6.31 -14.57 8.31
C ALA A 185 -5.34 -15.75 8.44
N GLU A 186 -5.87 -16.98 8.41
CA GLU A 186 -5.07 -18.21 8.35
C GLU A 186 -4.33 -18.33 7.01
#